data_AF-A0A9D6EV63-F1
#
_entry.id   AF-A0A9D6EV63-F1
#
_cell.length_a   1.000
_cell.length_b   1.000
_cell.length_c   1.000
_cell.angle_alpha   90.00
_cell.angle_beta   90.00
_cell.angle_gamma   90.00
#
_symmetry.space_group_name_H-M   'P 1'
#
loop_
_entity.id
_entity.type
_entity.pdbx_description
1 polymer ?
#
loop_
_entity_poly.entity_id
_entity_poly.type
_entity_poly.pdbx_seq_one_letter_code
_entity_poly.pdbx_strand_id
1 'polypeptide(L)' 'MWKKIYSENKAIVWAGVAAIVGIVAVLVKVPDEVTRFTLIMPIFAGFILFSILMTADEELEEETEGQISKTKSSKKSSKK' A
#
# COMPACT_ATOMS: atom_id res chain seq x y z
N MET A 1 7.59 -9.13 -13.95
CA MET A 1 7.43 -7.93 -13.09
C MET A 1 5.99 -7.75 -12.65
N TRP A 2 5.04 -7.47 -13.57
CA TRP A 2 3.63 -7.20 -13.23
C TRP A 2 2.92 -8.33 -12.48
N LYS A 3 3.15 -9.60 -12.86
CA LYS A 3 2.57 -10.75 -12.13
C LYS A 3 3.04 -10.88 -10.68
N LYS A 4 4.28 -10.47 -10.39
CA LYS A 4 4.91 -10.61 -9.06
C LYS A 4 4.38 -9.55 -8.09
N ILE A 5 4.34 -8.30 -8.57
CA ILE A 5 3.73 -7.16 -7.87
C ILE A 5 2.24 -7.41 -7.61
N TYR A 6 1.50 -7.94 -8.61
CA TYR A 6 0.09 -8.27 -8.42
C TYR A 6 -0.11 -9.41 -7.44
N SER A 7 0.74 -10.45 -7.43
CA SER A 7 0.56 -11.60 -6.54
C SER A 7 0.93 -11.31 -5.09
N GLU A 8 1.93 -10.46 -4.86
CA GLU A 8 2.42 -10.08 -3.52
C GLU A 8 1.46 -9.07 -2.87
N ASN A 9 0.97 -8.08 -3.61
CA ASN A 9 0.20 -6.96 -3.05
C ASN A 9 -1.26 -6.92 -3.54
N LYS A 10 -1.91 -8.08 -3.71
CA LYS A 10 -3.29 -8.20 -4.22
C LYS A 10 -4.28 -7.28 -3.48
N ALA A 11 -4.15 -7.18 -2.16
CA ALA A 11 -5.05 -6.39 -1.33
C ALA A 11 -4.97 -4.89 -1.65
N ILE A 12 -3.76 -4.33 -1.75
CA ILE A 12 -3.51 -2.93 -2.14
C ILE A 12 -4.04 -2.66 -3.56
N VAL A 13 -3.78 -3.56 -4.51
CA VAL A 13 -4.24 -3.39 -5.89
C VAL A 13 -5.77 -3.39 -5.95
N TRP A 14 -6.44 -4.31 -5.26
CA TRP A 14 -7.89 -4.35 -5.20
C TRP A 14 -8.49 -3.15 -4.45
N ALA A 15 -7.85 -2.69 -3.37
CA ALA A 15 -8.26 -1.48 -2.65
C ALA A 15 -8.19 -0.24 -3.55
N GLY A 16 -7.11 -0.10 -4.34
CA GLY A 16 -6.98 0.97 -5.33
C GLY A 16 -8.04 0.91 -6.43
N VAL A 17 -8.29 -0.28 -6.98
CA VAL A 17 -9.35 -0.48 -8.00
C VAL A 17 -10.74 -0.15 -7.43
N ALA A 18 -11.04 -0.61 -6.21
CA ALA A 18 -12.32 -0.32 -5.54
C ALA A 18 -12.50 1.19 -5.28
N ALA A 19 -11.44 1.88 -4.85
CA ALA A 19 -11.46 3.32 -4.64
C ALA A 19 -11.76 4.08 -5.94
N ILE A 20 -11.11 3.72 -7.05
CA ILE A 20 -11.34 4.33 -8.37
C ILE A 20 -12.79 4.12 -8.81
N VAL A 21 -13.31 2.90 -8.68
CA VAL A 21 -14.71 2.60 -9.04
C VAL A 21 -15.68 3.41 -8.18
N GLY A 22 -15.41 3.55 -6.88
CA GLY A 22 -16.20 4.38 -5.98
C GLY A 22 -16.23 5.86 -6.39
N ILE A 23 -15.07 6.42 -6.74
CA ILE A 23 -14.96 7.82 -7.21
C ILE A 23 -15.76 8.01 -8.51
N VAL A 24 -15.60 7.11 -9.49
CA VAL A 24 -16.33 7.18 -10.76
C VAL A 24 -17.84 7.07 -10.54
N ALA A 25 -18.28 6.17 -9.64
CA ALA A 25 -19.68 6.03 -9.29
C ALA A 25 -20.25 7.33 -8.69
N VAL A 26 -19.51 7.99 -7.80
CA VAL A 26 -19.90 9.30 -7.22
C VAL A 26 -19.96 10.38 -8.30
N LEU A 27 -18.98 10.45 -9.19
CA LEU A 27 -18.95 11.43 -10.29
C LEU A 27 -20.15 11.31 -11.22
N VAL A 28 -20.63 10.09 -11.49
CA VAL A 28 -21.76 9.84 -12.38
C VAL A 28 -23.11 9.99 -11.68
N LYS A 29 -23.22 9.57 -10.41
CA LYS A 29 -24.50 9.57 -9.67
C LYS A 29 -24.82 10.89 -8.99
N VAL A 30 -23.80 11.70 -8.66
CA VAL A 30 -23.98 12.95 -7.92
C VAL A 30 -23.72 14.13 -8.84
N PRO A 31 -24.75 14.92 -9.19
CA PRO A 31 -24.60 16.07 -10.09
C PRO A 31 -24.08 17.32 -9.38
N ASP A 32 -24.15 17.38 -8.05
CA ASP A 32 -23.70 18.52 -7.26
C ASP A 32 -22.19 18.47 -7.01
N GLU A 33 -21.49 19.59 -7.22
CA GLU A 33 -20.03 19.66 -7.10
C GLU A 33 -19.54 19.54 -5.66
N VAL A 34 -20.16 20.27 -4.73
CA VAL A 34 -19.74 20.29 -3.32
C VAL A 34 -19.92 18.90 -2.70
N THR A 35 -21.07 18.28 -2.95
CA THR A 35 -21.36 16.92 -2.46
C THR A 35 -20.41 15.87 -3.02
N ARG A 36 -20.00 16.00 -4.29
CA ARG A 36 -18.97 15.13 -4.88
C ARG A 36 -17.65 15.24 -4.13
N PHE A 37 -17.18 16.45 -3.86
CA PHE A 37 -15.94 16.65 -3.11
C PHE A 37 -16.04 16.11 -1.68
N THR A 38 -17.16 16.34 -1.00
CA THR A 38 -17.39 15.81 0.36
C THR A 38 -17.41 14.29 0.41
N LEU A 39 -17.89 13.60 -0.64
CA LEU A 39 -17.91 12.14 -0.69
C LEU A 39 -16.58 11.52 -1.16
N ILE A 40 -15.85 12.21 -2.02
CA ILE A 40 -14.55 11.76 -2.54
C ILE A 40 -13.43 11.98 -1.51
N MET A 41 -13.51 13.05 -0.71
CA MET A 41 -12.47 13.41 0.26
C MET A 41 -12.20 12.31 1.32
N PRO A 42 -13.21 11.67 1.94
CA PRO A 42 -13.00 10.53 2.83
C PRO A 42 -12.36 9.32 2.15
N ILE A 43 -12.67 9.08 0.87
CA ILE A 43 -12.07 7.98 0.10
C ILE A 43 -10.57 8.22 -0.08
N PHE A 44 -10.16 9.45 -0.41
CA PHE A 44 -8.75 9.82 -0.50
C PHE A 44 -8.04 9.76 0.86
N ALA A 45 -8.66 10.30 1.91
CA ALA A 45 -8.09 10.26 3.26
C ALA A 45 -7.90 8.82 3.75
N GLY A 46 -8.88 7.94 3.50
CA GLY A 46 -8.80 6.53 3.82
C GLY A 46 -7.72 5.81 3.03
N PHE A 47 -7.56 6.12 1.74
CA PHE A 47 -6.50 5.54 0.91
C PHE A 47 -5.10 5.95 1.39
N ILE A 48 -4.90 7.25 1.70
CA ILE A 48 -3.61 7.74 2.22
C ILE A 48 -3.31 7.12 3.59
N LEU A 49 -4.29 7.07 4.49
CA LEU A 49 -4.14 6.44 5.80
C LEU A 49 -3.77 4.95 5.67
N PHE A 50 -4.44 4.24 4.77
CA PHE A 50 -4.13 2.84 4.49
C PHE A 50 -2.73 2.67 3.89
N SER A 51 -2.32 3.55 2.97
CA SER A 51 -0.98 3.54 2.40
C SER A 51 0.10 3.74 3.46
N ILE A 52 -0.03 4.73 4.35
CA ILE A 52 0.97 4.96 5.39
C ILE A 52 1.04 3.80 6.41
N LEU A 53 -0.09 3.16 6.72
CA LEU A 53 -0.10 1.99 7.60
C LEU A 53 0.61 0.80 6.96
N MET A 54 0.34 0.53 5.68
CA MET A 54 1.03 -0.54 4.95
C MET A 54 2.52 -0.24 4.75
N THR A 55 2.89 1.01 4.46
CA THR A 55 4.30 1.40 4.35
C THR A 55 5.03 1.29 5.69
N ALA A 56 4.39 1.67 6.80
CA ALA A 56 4.98 1.49 8.13
C ALA A 56 5.19 0.00 8.47
N ASP A 57 4.25 -0.88 8.10
CA ASP A 57 4.42 -2.32 8.26
C ASP A 57 5.56 -2.87 7.37
N GLU A 58 5.68 -2.41 6.12
CA GLU A 58 6.76 -2.81 5.18
C GLU A 58 8.15 -2.33 5.64
N GLU A 59 8.25 -1.12 6.19
CA GLU A 59 9.51 -0.55 6.72
C GLU A 59 10.01 -1.32 7.96
N LEU A 60 9.11 -1.80 8.82
CA LEU A 60 9.44 -2.66 9.98
C LEU A 60 9.86 -4.08 9.55
N GLU A 61 9.32 -4.60 8.46
CA GLU A 61 9.74 -5.88 7.87
C GLU A 61 11.14 -5.79 7.21
N GLU A 62 11.48 -4.67 6.55
CA GLU A 62 12.85 -4.45 6.02
C GLU A 62 13.92 -4.36 7.13
N GLU A 63 13.61 -3.76 8.28
CA GLU A 63 14.53 -3.72 9.43
C GLU A 63 14.83 -5.12 10.00
N THR A 64 13.89 -6.05 9.92
CA THR A 64 14.06 -7.42 10.41
C THR A 64 14.84 -8.30 9.44
N GLU A 65 14.67 -8.16 8.11
CA GLU A 65 15.46 -8.89 7.12
C GLU A 65 16.91 -8.37 6.98
N GLY A 66 17.12 -7.06 7.15
CA GLY A 66 18.44 -6.42 7.16
C GLY A 66 19.35 -6.90 8.31
N GLN A 67 18.78 -7.29 9.45
CA GLN A 67 19.54 -7.82 10.60
C GLN A 67 19.88 -9.31 10.49
N ILE A 68 19.04 -10.11 9.83
CA ILE A 68 19.28 -11.55 9.64
C ILE A 68 20.42 -11.79 8.63
N SER A 69 20.54 -10.94 7.62
CA SER A 69 21.61 -11.01 6.60
C SER A 69 22.99 -10.56 7.12
N LYS A 70 23.06 -9.52 7.96
CA LYS A 70 24.32 -9.07 8.60
C LYS A 70 24.88 -10.11 9.57
N THR A 71 24.03 -10.78 10.34
CA THR A 71 24.45 -11.82 11.30
C THR A 71 24.98 -13.09 10.61
N LYS A 72 24.41 -13.48 9.46
CA LYS A 72 24.90 -14.62 8.66
C LYS A 72 26.22 -14.33 7.93
N SER A 73 26.45 -13.09 7.50
CA SER A 73 27.69 -12.67 6.84
C SER A 73 28.88 -12.64 7.80
N SER A 74 28.69 -12.13 9.02
CA SER A 74 29.74 -12.06 10.05
C SER A 74 30.27 -13.44 10.48
N LYS A 75 29.42 -14.47 10.53
CA LYS A 75 29.81 -15.81 10.98
C LYS A 75 30.60 -16.62 9.94
N LYS A 76 30.59 -16.24 8.65
CA LYS A 76 31.31 -16.95 7.57
C LYS A 76 32.75 -16.45 7.36
N SER A 77 33.11 -15.28 7.92
CA SER A 77 34.45 -14.68 7.77
C SER A 77 35.46 -15.04 8.87
N SER A 78 35.06 -15.77 9.93
CA SER A 78 35.94 -16.12 11.06
C SER A 78 36.35 -17.60 11.07
N LYS A 79 36.21 -18.30 9.94
CA LYS A 79 36.71 -19.67 9.77
C LYS A 79 37.48 -19.79 8.46
N LYS A 80 38.64 -19.14 8.39
CA LYS A 80 39.70 -19.49 7.46
C LYS A 80 41.05 -19.28 8.12
#